data_AF-A0AAP6AZ04-F1
#
_entry.id   AF-A0AAP6AZ04-F1
#
_cell.length_a   1.000
_cell.length_b   1.000
_cell.length_c   1.000
_cell.angle_alpha   90.00
_cell.angle_beta   90.00
_cell.angle_gamma   90.00
#
_symmetry.space_group_name_H-M   'P 1'
#
loop_
_entity.id
_entity.type
_entity.pdbx_description
1 polymer ?
#
loop_
_entity_poly.entity_id
_entity_poly.type
_entity_poly.pdbx_seq_one_letter_code
_entity_poly.pdbx_strand_id
1 'polypeptide(L)'
;MKFIGKLLLYILIALLVVIAGLYFLLQTRWGAEHISAWVSENSDYHLAFGAMDHRFSAPSHIVLENVTFGRDGQPATLVAKSVDIALSSRQLTEPRHVDTILLENGTLNLTDQTAPLPFKADRLQLRDMAFNSPNSEWKLSAQRVNGGVVPWSPEAGKVLGTKAQIQFSAGSLSLNDVPATNVLIEGSIDNDRVTLTNLGADIARGTLTGNAQRNADGSWQVENLRMADIRLQSEKSLTDFFAPLRSVPSLQIGRLEVIDARLQGPDWAVTDLDLSLRNMTFSKDDWQTQEGKLSMNASEFIYGSLHLFDPIINAEFSPQGVALRQFTSRWEGGMVRTSGSWLRDGKTLLLDDAAIAGLEYTLPKNWQQLWMETTPGWLNSLQLKRFSASRNLIIDIDPDFPWQLTALDGYGANLTLVTDHKWGVWSGSANLNAAAATFNRVDVRRPSLALTANSSTVNISELSAFTEKGILEATASVSQTPQRQTHISLNGRGVPVNILQQWGWPELPLTGDGNIQLTASGDIQANVPLKPTVTGQLHAVNAAKQQVTQTMNAGVVSSGEVTSTEPVQ
;
A
#
# COMPACT_ATOMS: atom_id res chain seq x y z
N MET A 1 36.51 75.97 43.00
CA MET A 1 36.21 75.31 41.70
C MET A 1 37.29 74.33 41.22
N LYS A 2 38.60 74.56 41.42
CA LYS A 2 39.67 73.64 40.96
C LYS A 2 39.84 72.32 41.76
N PHE A 3 39.44 72.28 43.03
CA PHE A 3 39.54 71.07 43.87
C PHE A 3 38.45 70.03 43.53
N ILE A 4 37.19 70.48 43.39
CA ILE A 4 36.04 69.63 43.00
C ILE A 4 36.27 69.01 41.62
N GLY A 5 36.79 69.78 40.65
CA GLY A 5 37.10 69.26 39.32
C GLY A 5 38.19 68.17 39.32
N LYS A 6 39.23 68.32 40.14
CA LYS A 6 40.27 67.28 40.30
C LYS A 6 39.74 66.03 41.01
N LEU A 7 38.89 66.20 42.03
CA LEU A 7 38.25 65.09 42.73
C LEU A 7 37.33 64.30 41.79
N LEU A 8 36.48 64.98 41.02
CA LEU A 8 35.61 64.35 40.01
C LEU A 8 36.42 63.64 38.92
N LEU A 9 37.54 64.22 38.48
CA LEU A 9 38.43 63.59 37.52
C LEU A 9 39.09 62.32 38.10
N TYR A 10 39.57 62.35 39.34
CA TYR A 10 40.14 61.16 39.97
C TYR A 10 39.10 60.07 40.21
N ILE A 11 37.86 60.44 40.57
CA ILE A 11 36.74 59.49 40.68
C ILE A 11 36.43 58.89 39.30
N LEU A 12 36.39 59.69 38.24
CA LEU A 12 36.16 59.20 36.89
C LEU A 12 37.26 58.25 36.42
N ILE A 13 38.53 58.58 36.67
CA ILE A 13 39.66 57.71 36.33
C ILE A 13 39.60 56.41 37.14
N ALA A 14 39.35 56.48 38.44
CA ALA A 14 39.19 55.30 39.29
C ALA A 14 38.04 54.42 38.79
N LEU A 15 36.91 55.02 38.40
CA LEU A 15 35.77 54.33 37.81
C LEU A 15 36.15 53.64 36.49
N LEU A 16 36.88 54.33 35.59
CA LEU A 16 37.33 53.76 34.33
C LEU A 16 38.32 52.60 34.54
N VAL A 17 39.23 52.69 35.51
CA VAL A 17 40.15 51.60 35.86
C VAL A 17 39.38 50.41 36.43
N VAL A 18 38.37 50.65 37.28
CA VAL A 18 37.49 49.59 37.78
C VAL A 18 36.70 48.94 36.64
N ILE A 19 36.13 49.73 35.73
CA ILE A 19 35.40 49.22 34.55
C ILE A 19 36.33 48.39 33.65
N ALA A 20 37.55 48.87 33.39
CA ALA A 20 38.53 48.13 32.61
C ALA A 20 38.96 46.83 33.32
N GLY A 21 39.16 46.88 34.64
CA GLY A 21 39.47 45.70 35.46
C GLY A 21 38.34 44.67 35.42
N LEU A 22 37.09 45.12 35.60
CA LEU A 22 35.91 44.26 35.46
C LEU A 22 35.79 43.69 34.04
N TYR A 23 36.01 44.49 33.00
CA TYR A 23 36.01 44.03 31.62
C TYR A 23 37.01 42.90 31.38
N PHE A 24 38.26 43.03 31.85
CA PHE A 24 39.24 41.95 31.72
C PHE A 24 38.90 40.74 32.58
N LEU A 25 38.37 40.93 33.79
CA LEU A 25 37.93 39.82 34.65
C LEU A 25 36.79 39.02 34.01
N LEU A 26 35.84 39.69 33.35
CA LEU A 26 34.74 39.05 32.61
C LEU A 26 35.24 38.13 31.50
N GLN A 27 36.41 38.42 30.91
CA GLN A 27 37.03 37.58 29.88
C GLN A 27 37.83 36.38 30.44
N THR A 28 37.98 36.29 31.77
CA THR A 28 38.65 35.15 32.40
C THR A 28 37.66 34.06 32.82
N ARG A 29 38.16 32.85 33.07
CA ARG A 29 37.37 31.74 33.63
C ARG A 29 36.68 32.10 34.94
N TRP A 30 37.34 32.88 35.80
CA TRP A 30 36.78 33.32 37.08
C TRP A 30 35.55 34.21 36.88
N GLY A 31 35.60 35.16 35.94
CA GLY A 31 34.45 36.01 35.62
C GLY A 31 33.30 35.20 35.02
N ALA A 32 33.61 34.22 34.16
CA ALA A 32 32.64 33.32 33.57
C ALA A 32 31.89 32.48 34.61
N GLU A 33 32.62 31.91 35.58
CA GLU A 33 32.05 31.15 36.71
C GLU A 33 31.11 32.01 37.55
N HIS A 34 31.50 33.25 37.89
CA HIS A 34 30.68 34.12 38.72
C HIS A 34 29.39 34.56 38.01
N ILE A 35 29.43 34.86 36.71
CA ILE A 35 28.22 35.16 35.93
C ILE A 35 27.34 33.94 35.80
N SER A 36 27.94 32.79 35.48
CA SER A 36 27.24 31.52 35.31
C SER A 36 26.49 31.14 36.59
N ALA A 37 27.14 31.24 37.76
CA ALA A 37 26.53 31.04 39.07
C ALA A 37 25.41 32.07 39.33
N TRP A 38 25.64 33.36 39.07
CA TRP A 38 24.63 34.39 39.29
C TRP A 38 23.37 34.16 38.43
N VAL A 39 23.53 33.82 37.15
CA VAL A 39 22.37 33.51 36.26
C VAL A 39 21.65 32.26 36.75
N SER A 40 22.40 31.21 37.12
CA SER A 40 21.83 29.93 37.56
C SER A 40 21.14 30.03 38.93
N GLU A 41 21.58 30.91 39.83
CA GLU A 41 20.95 31.08 41.14
C GLU A 41 19.74 32.02 41.11
N ASN A 42 19.66 32.91 40.12
CA ASN A 42 18.66 33.98 40.05
C ASN A 42 17.66 33.84 38.88
N SER A 43 17.66 32.70 38.19
CA SER A 43 16.72 32.41 37.11
C SER A 43 16.33 30.94 37.08
N ASP A 44 15.28 30.58 36.35
CA ASP A 44 14.88 29.17 36.14
C ASP A 44 15.81 28.43 35.15
N TYR A 45 16.93 29.06 34.77
CA TYR A 45 17.86 28.59 33.75
C TYR A 45 19.24 28.34 34.33
N HIS A 46 19.79 27.19 33.98
CA HIS A 46 21.18 26.88 34.20
C HIS A 46 22.02 27.38 33.03
N LEU A 47 22.98 28.26 33.30
CA LEU A 47 23.98 28.70 32.33
C LEU A 47 25.38 28.45 32.89
N ALA A 48 26.20 27.75 32.11
CA ALA A 48 27.61 27.59 32.36
C ALA A 48 28.40 27.88 31.07
N PHE A 49 29.49 28.64 31.17
CA PHE A 49 30.42 28.86 30.06
C PHE A 49 31.84 29.00 30.58
N GLY A 50 32.83 28.64 29.75
CA GLY A 50 34.24 28.60 30.14
C GLY A 50 34.92 29.97 30.09
N ALA A 51 34.62 30.78 29.08
CA ALA A 51 35.18 32.12 28.92
C ALA A 51 34.26 32.99 28.05
N MET A 52 34.38 34.31 28.19
CA MET A 52 33.74 35.30 27.32
C MET A 52 34.83 36.01 26.51
N ASP A 53 34.80 35.93 25.18
CA ASP A 53 35.65 36.72 24.29
C ASP A 53 34.86 37.95 23.79
N HIS A 54 35.50 39.11 23.84
CA HIS A 54 34.99 40.36 23.29
C HIS A 54 36.13 41.17 22.71
N ARG A 55 36.05 41.51 21.42
CA ARG A 55 37.12 42.19 20.67
C ARG A 55 36.69 43.59 20.28
N PHE A 56 37.54 44.58 20.51
CA PHE A 56 37.28 45.97 20.08
C PHE A 56 37.13 46.12 18.56
N SER A 57 37.67 45.20 17.76
CA SER A 57 37.47 45.17 16.30
C SER A 57 36.07 44.72 15.88
N ALA A 58 35.33 44.06 16.77
CA ALA A 58 33.94 43.60 16.57
C ALA A 58 33.13 43.89 17.85
N PRO A 59 32.94 45.19 18.20
CA PRO A 59 32.44 45.59 19.51
C PRO A 59 30.96 45.24 19.75
N SER A 60 30.25 44.79 18.73
CA SER A 60 28.88 44.28 18.84
C SER A 60 28.83 42.78 19.15
N HIS A 61 29.94 42.05 19.10
CA HIS A 61 29.95 40.59 19.25
C HIS A 61 30.48 40.18 20.62
N ILE A 62 29.71 39.33 21.29
CA ILE A 62 30.11 38.65 22.52
C ILE A 62 30.13 37.16 22.23
N VAL A 63 31.29 36.53 22.37
CA VAL A 63 31.45 35.09 22.14
C VAL A 63 31.59 34.40 23.49
N LEU A 64 30.74 33.40 23.73
CA LEU A 64 30.84 32.52 24.90
C LEU A 64 31.45 31.18 24.46
N GLU A 65 32.52 30.77 25.12
CA GLU A 65 33.18 29.49 24.85
C GLU A 65 32.71 28.39 25.79
N ASN A 66 32.57 27.16 25.27
CA ASN A 66 32.17 25.96 26.02
C ASN A 66 30.88 26.17 26.82
N VAL A 67 29.82 26.56 26.12
CA VAL A 67 28.52 26.88 26.70
C VAL A 67 27.72 25.62 26.97
N THR A 68 27.15 25.55 28.16
CA THR A 68 26.07 24.65 28.54
C THR A 68 24.91 25.49 29.02
N PHE A 69 23.75 25.33 28.40
CA PHE A 69 22.53 26.05 28.74
C PHE A 69 21.34 25.10 28.82
N GLY A 70 20.49 25.28 29.82
CA GLY A 70 19.28 24.48 30.01
C GLY A 70 18.44 25.01 31.15
N ARG A 71 17.49 24.21 31.62
CA ARG A 71 16.76 24.53 32.84
C ARG A 71 17.37 23.84 34.04
N ASP A 72 17.17 24.45 35.19
CA ASP A 72 17.53 23.85 36.47
C ASP A 72 16.84 22.50 36.65
N GLY A 73 17.61 21.51 37.07
CA GLY A 73 17.14 20.14 37.29
C GLY A 73 16.77 19.36 36.01
N GLN A 74 16.99 19.91 34.82
CA GLN A 74 16.74 19.25 33.54
C GLN A 74 18.05 19.01 32.76
N PRO A 75 18.08 18.04 31.83
CA PRO A 75 19.19 17.90 30.90
C PRO A 75 19.45 19.18 30.11
N ALA A 76 20.71 19.43 29.77
CA ALA A 76 21.12 20.60 29.00
C ALA A 76 20.41 20.65 27.62
N THR A 77 19.75 21.77 27.36
CA THR A 77 19.08 22.06 26.07
C THR A 77 20.11 22.40 24.99
N LEU A 78 21.20 23.08 25.37
CA LEU A 78 22.30 23.45 24.50
C LEU A 78 23.62 23.09 25.15
N VAL A 79 24.49 22.43 24.39
CA VAL A 79 25.92 22.28 24.70
C VAL A 79 26.68 22.67 23.45
N ALA A 80 27.46 23.74 23.46
CA ALA A 80 28.18 24.22 22.28
C ALA A 80 29.59 24.68 22.60
N LYS A 81 30.53 24.49 21.66
CA LYS A 81 31.90 25.01 21.83
C LYS A 81 31.94 26.53 21.76
N SER A 82 31.08 27.14 20.94
CA SER A 82 31.02 28.59 20.78
C SER A 82 29.57 29.04 20.58
N VAL A 83 29.22 30.14 21.24
CA VAL A 83 27.98 30.90 21.04
C VAL A 83 28.35 32.35 20.79
N ASP A 84 28.22 32.83 19.56
CA ASP A 84 28.43 34.24 19.19
C ASP A 84 27.08 34.98 19.22
N ILE A 85 27.03 36.03 20.03
CA ILE A 85 25.86 36.88 20.25
C ILE A 85 26.17 38.25 19.67
N ALA A 86 25.54 38.57 18.54
CA ALA A 86 25.63 39.88 17.92
C ALA A 86 24.58 40.83 18.51
N LEU A 87 25.06 41.95 19.05
CA LEU A 87 24.25 43.01 19.62
C LEU A 87 23.92 44.09 18.58
N SER A 88 22.85 44.85 18.83
CA SER A 88 22.51 46.05 18.07
C SER A 88 22.19 47.21 19.02
N SER A 89 21.76 48.35 18.48
CA SER A 89 21.26 49.45 19.30
C SER A 89 19.90 49.13 19.95
N ARG A 90 19.19 48.08 19.50
CA ARG A 90 17.86 47.70 20.00
C ARG A 90 17.88 47.23 21.45
N GLN A 91 19.02 46.74 21.94
CA GLN A 91 19.20 46.25 23.30
C GLN A 91 18.98 47.33 24.37
N LEU A 92 19.06 48.61 23.99
CA LEU A 92 18.73 49.72 24.88
C LEU A 92 17.24 49.77 25.25
N THR A 93 16.36 49.29 24.37
CA THR A 93 14.90 49.24 24.58
C THR A 93 14.37 47.82 24.78
N GLU A 94 14.98 46.83 24.14
CA GLU A 94 14.63 45.41 24.22
C GLU A 94 15.86 44.58 24.63
N PRO A 95 16.21 44.54 25.93
CA PRO A 95 17.47 43.94 26.38
C PRO A 95 17.58 42.42 26.14
N ARG A 96 16.47 41.73 25.86
CA ARG A 96 16.40 40.30 25.54
C ARG A 96 16.32 39.99 24.04
N HIS A 97 16.38 41.03 23.20
CA HIS A 97 16.35 40.90 21.74
C HIS A 97 17.74 41.17 21.18
N VAL A 98 18.31 40.18 20.51
CA VAL A 98 19.63 40.30 19.86
C VAL A 98 19.53 40.31 18.33
N ASP A 99 20.58 40.75 17.66
CA ASP A 99 20.60 40.74 16.19
C ASP A 99 20.76 39.30 15.70
N THR A 100 21.87 38.66 16.05
CA THR A 100 22.19 37.29 15.63
C THR A 100 22.65 36.46 16.81
N ILE A 101 22.23 35.19 16.87
CA ILE A 101 22.83 34.15 17.71
C ILE A 101 23.38 33.09 16.78
N LEU A 102 24.68 32.82 16.87
CA LEU A 102 25.35 31.77 16.11
C LEU A 102 25.84 30.68 17.07
N LEU A 103 25.29 29.47 16.90
CA LEU A 103 25.64 28.29 17.69
C LEU A 103 26.59 27.39 16.90
N GLU A 104 27.70 26.98 17.50
CA GLU A 104 28.75 26.28 16.75
C GLU A 104 29.30 25.04 17.47
N ASN A 105 29.44 23.95 16.70
CA ASN A 105 30.07 22.70 17.13
C ASN A 105 29.50 22.17 18.45
N GLY A 106 28.21 21.84 18.46
CA GLY A 106 27.47 21.52 19.67
C GLY A 106 26.25 20.65 19.44
N THR A 107 25.43 20.50 20.47
CA THR A 107 24.19 19.73 20.46
C THR A 107 23.04 20.58 21.00
N LEU A 108 21.91 20.55 20.29
CA LEU A 108 20.61 21.04 20.72
C LEU A 108 19.72 19.86 21.06
N ASN A 109 19.24 19.78 22.30
CA ASN A 109 18.29 18.77 22.76
C ASN A 109 16.96 19.44 23.08
N LEU A 110 15.98 19.30 22.18
CA LEU A 110 14.64 19.87 22.34
C LEU A 110 13.66 18.82 22.89
N THR A 111 12.69 19.28 23.65
CA THR A 111 11.57 18.45 24.14
C THR A 111 10.25 19.21 23.99
N ASP A 112 9.13 18.50 23.89
CA ASP A 112 7.79 19.11 23.72
C ASP A 112 7.41 20.09 24.86
N GLN A 113 8.10 20.01 25.99
CA GLN A 113 7.94 20.88 27.16
C GLN A 113 8.96 22.02 27.22
N THR A 114 9.59 22.39 26.11
CA THR A 114 10.51 23.54 26.08
C THR A 114 9.71 24.83 26.39
N ALA A 115 9.90 25.37 27.58
CA ALA A 115 9.39 26.67 28.04
C ALA A 115 9.98 27.76 27.14
N PRO A 116 9.32 28.93 27.09
CA PRO A 116 9.79 30.04 26.28
C PRO A 116 11.22 30.39 26.66
N LEU A 117 12.14 30.24 25.69
CA LEU A 117 13.52 30.68 25.87
C LEU A 117 13.52 32.19 26.16
N PRO A 118 14.38 32.66 27.07
CA PRO A 118 14.31 34.03 27.58
C PRO A 118 14.85 35.08 26.58
N PHE A 119 15.26 34.65 25.39
CA PHE A 119 15.88 35.49 24.36
C PHE A 119 15.22 35.25 23.01
N LYS A 120 15.23 36.29 22.18
CA LYS A 120 14.85 36.25 20.76
C LYS A 120 15.93 36.93 19.92
N ALA A 121 16.02 36.57 18.65
CA ALA A 121 16.99 37.13 17.72
C ALA A 121 16.35 37.47 16.38
N ASP A 122 16.85 38.51 15.70
CA ASP A 122 16.51 38.72 14.28
C ASP A 122 17.00 37.54 13.43
N ARG A 123 18.04 36.81 13.89
CA ARG A 123 18.51 35.57 13.27
C ARG A 123 19.09 34.57 14.28
N LEU A 124 18.67 33.30 14.19
CA LEU A 124 19.40 32.18 14.79
C LEU A 124 20.14 31.42 13.69
N GLN A 125 21.45 31.18 13.85
CA GLN A 125 22.27 30.40 12.94
C GLN A 125 22.90 29.20 13.66
N LEU A 126 22.97 28.09 12.94
CA LEU A 126 23.60 26.84 13.38
C LEU A 126 24.77 26.53 12.46
N ARG A 127 25.93 26.21 13.03
CA ARG A 127 27.12 25.74 12.32
C ARG A 127 27.64 24.44 12.94
N ASP A 128 27.56 23.36 12.18
CA ASP A 128 27.98 22.03 12.58
C ASP A 128 27.36 21.57 13.92
N MET A 129 26.05 21.73 14.05
CA MET A 129 25.30 21.33 15.24
C MET A 129 24.75 19.91 15.12
N ALA A 130 24.53 19.25 16.26
CA ALA A 130 23.68 18.08 16.38
C ALA A 130 22.33 18.53 16.95
N PHE A 131 21.25 17.88 16.52
CA PHE A 131 19.90 18.16 16.97
C PHE A 131 19.24 16.86 17.42
N ASN A 132 18.61 16.84 18.60
CA ASN A 132 17.87 15.69 19.09
C ASN A 132 16.52 16.12 19.66
N SER A 133 15.46 15.42 19.26
CA SER A 133 14.11 15.54 19.82
C SER A 133 13.51 14.13 19.99
N PRO A 134 13.90 13.42 21.07
CA PRO A 134 13.53 12.01 21.25
C PRO A 134 12.10 11.80 21.77
N ASN A 135 11.54 12.82 22.42
CA ASN A 135 10.24 12.75 23.12
C ASN A 135 9.12 13.50 22.38
N SER A 136 9.35 13.93 21.14
CA SER A 136 8.32 14.52 20.29
C SER A 136 7.48 13.45 19.59
N GLU A 137 6.32 13.84 19.07
CA GLU A 137 5.50 13.00 18.17
C GLU A 137 6.35 12.38 17.06
N TRP A 138 7.36 13.12 16.59
CA TRP A 138 8.31 12.72 15.56
C TRP A 138 9.69 12.56 16.20
N LYS A 139 10.20 11.34 16.31
CA LYS A 139 11.55 11.10 16.85
C LYS A 139 12.57 11.61 15.85
N LEU A 140 13.20 12.73 16.16
CA LEU A 140 14.12 13.42 15.25
C LEU A 140 15.53 13.44 15.83
N SER A 141 16.50 13.00 15.05
CA SER A 141 17.92 13.23 15.36
C SER A 141 18.67 13.64 14.10
N ALA A 142 19.57 14.61 14.21
CA ALA A 142 20.33 15.11 13.08
C ALA A 142 21.77 15.43 13.49
N GLN A 143 22.71 15.30 12.56
CA GLN A 143 24.12 15.64 12.76
C GLN A 143 24.63 16.50 11.61
N ARG A 144 25.64 17.32 11.91
CA ARG A 144 26.22 18.30 10.97
C ARG A 144 25.16 19.24 10.42
N VAL A 145 24.29 19.73 11.31
CA VAL A 145 23.20 20.66 11.01
C VAL A 145 23.79 22.05 10.80
N ASN A 146 23.49 22.64 9.65
CA ASN A 146 23.87 24.00 9.28
C ASN A 146 22.63 24.76 8.79
N GLY A 147 22.56 26.06 9.02
CA GLY A 147 21.46 26.88 8.54
C GLY A 147 20.92 27.83 9.60
N GLY A 148 19.65 28.21 9.53
CA GLY A 148 19.08 29.15 10.47
C GLY A 148 17.59 29.45 10.34
N VAL A 149 17.14 30.32 11.25
CA VAL A 149 15.76 30.76 11.43
C VAL A 149 15.72 32.29 11.43
N VAL A 150 14.78 32.90 10.67
CA VAL A 150 14.65 34.36 10.53
C VAL A 150 13.18 34.80 10.45
N PRO A 151 12.68 35.64 11.38
CA PRO A 151 13.27 35.91 12.70
C PRO A 151 13.15 34.69 13.62
N TRP A 152 14.00 34.61 14.63
CA TRP A 152 13.90 33.58 15.67
C TRP A 152 13.26 34.15 16.93
N SER A 153 11.99 33.81 17.16
CA SER A 153 11.21 34.31 18.28
C SER A 153 10.50 33.15 19.00
N PRO A 154 11.22 32.37 19.83
CA PRO A 154 10.68 31.18 20.47
C PRO A 154 9.53 31.48 21.44
N GLU A 155 8.52 30.62 21.45
CA GLU A 155 7.40 30.63 22.41
C GLU A 155 7.24 29.25 23.04
N ALA A 156 6.42 29.15 24.10
CA ALA A 156 6.11 27.86 24.73
C ALA A 156 5.58 26.86 23.68
N GLY A 157 6.25 25.71 23.52
CA GLY A 157 5.90 24.70 22.53
C GLY A 157 6.21 25.07 21.06
N LYS A 158 6.74 26.26 20.79
CA LYS A 158 7.11 26.74 19.44
C LYS A 158 8.54 27.27 19.44
N VAL A 159 9.51 26.37 19.49
CA VAL A 159 10.95 26.71 19.67
C VAL A 159 11.54 27.51 18.51
N LEU A 160 10.98 27.41 17.31
CA LEU A 160 11.41 28.21 16.15
C LEU A 160 10.61 29.53 16.02
N GLY A 161 9.55 29.69 16.82
CA GLY A 161 8.62 30.81 16.80
C GLY A 161 7.36 30.56 15.97
N THR A 162 6.45 31.53 16.01
CA THR A 162 5.16 31.50 15.29
C THR A 162 5.27 32.02 13.87
N LYS A 163 6.28 32.82 13.52
CA LYS A 163 6.47 33.33 12.16
C LYS A 163 7.94 33.42 11.81
N ALA A 164 8.40 32.55 10.93
CA ALA A 164 9.82 32.46 10.58
C ALA A 164 10.04 31.87 9.19
N GLN A 165 11.12 32.27 8.52
CA GLN A 165 11.75 31.53 7.43
C GLN A 165 12.76 30.55 8.03
N ILE A 166 12.83 29.35 7.48
CA ILE A 166 13.76 28.30 7.89
C ILE A 166 14.56 27.83 6.69
N GLN A 167 15.85 27.62 6.91
CA GLN A 167 16.74 26.99 5.93
C GLN A 167 17.73 26.14 6.71
N PHE A 168 17.67 24.83 6.53
CA PHE A 168 18.52 23.88 7.21
C PHE A 168 19.09 22.86 6.24
N SER A 169 20.34 22.47 6.46
CA SER A 169 20.94 21.30 5.88
C SER A 169 21.47 20.40 6.99
N ALA A 170 21.49 19.09 6.78
CA ALA A 170 22.08 18.15 7.71
C ALA A 170 22.86 17.07 6.96
N GLY A 171 24.03 16.73 7.48
CA GLY A 171 24.81 15.63 6.92
C GLY A 171 24.13 14.27 7.10
N SER A 172 23.40 14.10 8.19
CA SER A 172 22.52 12.95 8.44
C SER A 172 21.33 13.35 9.28
N LEU A 173 20.21 12.69 9.04
CA LEU A 173 18.94 12.82 9.75
C LEU A 173 18.38 11.42 10.00
N SER A 174 17.80 11.18 11.16
CA SER A 174 16.91 10.05 11.39
C SER A 174 15.57 10.59 11.86
N LEU A 175 14.51 10.22 11.14
CA LEU A 175 13.14 10.58 11.45
C LEU A 175 12.34 9.30 11.63
N ASN A 176 11.82 9.04 12.84
CA ASN A 176 11.07 7.82 13.16
C ASN A 176 11.80 6.55 12.69
N ASP A 177 13.11 6.50 12.99
CA ASP A 177 14.03 5.40 12.62
C ASP A 177 14.28 5.24 11.10
N VAL A 178 13.80 6.18 10.27
CA VAL A 178 14.14 6.25 8.85
C VAL A 178 15.36 7.14 8.66
N PRO A 179 16.53 6.58 8.29
CA PRO A 179 17.74 7.35 8.06
C PRO A 179 17.69 8.06 6.70
N ALA A 180 18.22 9.28 6.69
CA ALA A 180 18.44 10.10 5.52
C ALA A 180 19.80 10.81 5.62
N THR A 181 20.40 11.11 4.48
CA THR A 181 21.67 11.85 4.38
C THR A 181 21.55 13.01 3.41
N ASN A 182 22.50 13.95 3.47
CA ASN A 182 22.52 15.12 2.58
C ASN A 182 21.17 15.86 2.54
N VAL A 183 20.60 16.08 3.73
CA VAL A 183 19.27 16.66 3.87
C VAL A 183 19.31 18.16 3.64
N LEU A 184 18.32 18.68 2.93
CA LEU A 184 18.03 20.09 2.75
C LEU A 184 16.54 20.34 3.02
N ILE A 185 16.25 21.33 3.86
CA ILE A 185 14.91 21.77 4.20
C ILE A 185 14.87 23.29 4.13
N GLU A 186 14.03 23.83 3.26
CA GLU A 186 13.80 25.27 3.14
C GLU A 186 12.30 25.54 3.19
N GLY A 187 11.90 26.60 3.88
CA GLY A 187 10.49 26.88 4.06
C GLY A 187 10.19 28.01 5.01
N SER A 188 8.94 28.05 5.45
CA SER A 188 8.43 29.06 6.36
C SER A 188 7.39 28.49 7.33
N ILE A 189 7.39 29.04 8.53
CA ILE A 189 6.39 28.83 9.57
C ILE A 189 5.52 30.07 9.62
N ASP A 190 4.20 29.87 9.62
CA ASP A 190 3.20 30.91 9.87
C ASP A 190 2.09 30.33 10.77
N ASN A 191 2.17 30.68 12.05
CA ASN A 191 1.41 30.14 13.17
C ASN A 191 1.52 28.61 13.31
N ASP A 192 0.50 27.89 12.86
CA ASP A 192 0.46 26.41 12.87
C ASP A 192 0.62 25.82 11.47
N ARG A 193 0.80 26.68 10.46
CA ARG A 193 1.08 26.30 9.08
C ARG A 193 2.58 26.25 8.86
N VAL A 194 3.04 25.15 8.26
CA VAL A 194 4.44 24.98 7.85
C VAL A 194 4.45 24.76 6.35
N THR A 195 5.15 25.63 5.62
CA THR A 195 5.34 25.48 4.17
C THR A 195 6.79 25.11 3.92
N LEU A 196 7.03 23.99 3.28
CA LEU A 196 8.33 23.46 2.91
C LEU A 196 8.47 23.67 1.40
N THR A 197 9.16 24.73 1.01
CA THR A 197 9.34 25.12 -0.40
C THR A 197 10.36 24.23 -1.10
N ASN A 198 11.31 23.69 -0.35
CA ASN A 198 12.32 22.78 -0.85
C ASN A 198 12.62 21.71 0.19
N LEU A 199 12.46 20.46 -0.21
CA LEU A 199 12.84 19.27 0.54
C LEU A 199 13.74 18.44 -0.35
N GLY A 200 14.90 18.07 0.16
CA GLY A 200 15.86 17.19 -0.52
C GLY A 200 16.53 16.28 0.50
N ALA A 201 16.66 14.99 0.17
CA ALA A 201 17.42 14.05 0.97
C ALA A 201 17.80 12.82 0.15
N ASP A 202 18.92 12.20 0.49
CA ASP A 202 19.22 10.84 0.09
C ASP A 202 18.59 9.89 1.10
N ILE A 203 17.67 9.03 0.65
CA ILE A 203 16.92 8.09 1.51
C ILE A 203 16.98 6.71 0.88
N ALA A 204 17.15 5.66 1.69
CA ALA A 204 17.08 4.27 1.21
C ALA A 204 17.90 4.02 -0.07
N ARG A 205 19.12 4.58 -0.13
CA ARG A 205 20.07 4.56 -1.29
C ARG A 205 19.64 5.35 -2.54
N GLY A 206 18.45 5.92 -2.55
CA GLY A 206 17.94 6.78 -3.61
C GLY A 206 17.85 8.23 -3.17
N THR A 207 17.08 9.02 -3.93
CA THR A 207 16.86 10.44 -3.68
C THR A 207 15.38 10.73 -3.48
N LEU A 208 15.09 11.70 -2.61
CA LEU A 208 13.77 12.27 -2.39
C LEU A 208 13.89 13.78 -2.58
N THR A 209 13.03 14.35 -3.42
CA THR A 209 12.91 15.80 -3.59
C THR A 209 11.46 16.22 -3.66
N GLY A 210 11.11 17.39 -3.14
CA GLY A 210 9.75 17.86 -3.23
C GLY A 210 9.45 19.14 -2.47
N ASN A 211 8.17 19.42 -2.38
CA ASN A 211 7.62 20.53 -1.61
C ASN A 211 6.28 20.11 -1.00
N ALA A 212 5.98 20.67 0.18
CA ALA A 212 4.79 20.31 0.91
C ALA A 212 4.37 21.43 1.85
N GLN A 213 3.09 21.46 2.20
CA GLN A 213 2.54 22.33 3.22
C GLN A 213 1.78 21.49 4.24
N ARG A 214 2.07 21.71 5.52
CA ARG A 214 1.25 21.24 6.63
C ARG A 214 0.32 22.36 7.07
N ASN A 215 -0.97 22.09 7.09
CA ASN A 215 -1.99 23.00 7.56
C ASN A 215 -2.14 22.96 9.08
N ALA A 216 -2.85 23.94 9.63
CA ALA A 216 -3.09 24.05 11.06
C ALA A 216 -3.89 22.87 11.64
N ASP A 217 -4.74 22.24 10.82
CA ASP A 217 -5.50 21.04 11.19
C ASP A 217 -4.67 19.74 11.12
N GLY A 218 -3.38 19.83 10.76
CA GLY A 218 -2.48 18.70 10.59
C GLY A 218 -2.57 18.00 9.23
N SER A 219 -3.44 18.47 8.32
CA SER A 219 -3.48 17.97 6.95
C SER A 219 -2.22 18.37 6.17
N TRP A 220 -1.85 17.53 5.22
CA TRP A 220 -0.70 17.75 4.34
C TRP A 220 -1.16 18.00 2.90
N GLN A 221 -0.55 18.98 2.26
CA GLN A 221 -0.65 19.23 0.83
C GLN A 221 0.74 19.13 0.21
N VAL A 222 0.99 18.07 -0.53
CA VAL A 222 2.21 17.82 -1.29
C VAL A 222 1.98 18.30 -2.71
N GLU A 223 2.61 19.38 -3.15
CA GLU A 223 2.40 19.87 -4.52
C GLU A 223 3.15 18.98 -5.52
N ASN A 224 4.41 18.67 -5.21
CA ASN A 224 5.27 17.78 -5.98
C ASN A 224 6.19 16.99 -5.07
N LEU A 225 6.22 15.67 -5.23
CA LEU A 225 7.16 14.76 -4.59
C LEU A 225 7.74 13.83 -5.65
N ARG A 226 9.07 13.77 -5.72
CA ARG A 226 9.80 12.87 -6.58
C ARG A 226 10.72 11.98 -5.75
N MET A 227 10.61 10.68 -5.98
CA MET A 227 11.51 9.67 -5.42
C MET A 227 12.17 8.91 -6.56
N ALA A 228 13.49 8.71 -6.50
CA ALA A 228 14.23 8.00 -7.52
C ALA A 228 15.20 7.01 -6.88
N ASP A 229 15.38 5.84 -7.50
CA ASP A 229 16.36 4.82 -7.13
C ASP A 229 16.19 4.28 -5.70
N ILE A 230 14.96 4.30 -5.18
CA ILE A 230 14.66 3.85 -3.81
C ILE A 230 14.90 2.35 -3.70
N ARG A 231 15.63 1.92 -2.66
CA ARG A 231 15.90 0.52 -2.33
C ARG A 231 15.55 0.29 -0.86
N LEU A 232 14.36 -0.22 -0.60
CA LEU A 232 13.83 -0.35 0.76
C LEU A 232 13.39 -1.79 1.06
N GLN A 233 13.84 -2.28 2.20
CA GLN A 233 13.38 -3.54 2.78
C GLN A 233 12.68 -3.23 4.10
N SER A 234 11.49 -3.79 4.29
CA SER A 234 10.62 -3.58 5.44
C SER A 234 10.29 -4.92 6.08
N GLU A 235 10.16 -4.95 7.40
CA GLU A 235 9.64 -6.12 8.13
C GLU A 235 8.11 -6.12 8.20
N LYS A 236 7.47 -5.05 7.70
CA LYS A 236 6.01 -4.84 7.76
C LYS A 236 5.29 -5.48 6.57
N SER A 237 4.08 -5.97 6.82
CA SER A 237 3.10 -6.31 5.78
C SER A 237 2.84 -5.10 4.86
N LEU A 238 2.30 -5.34 3.66
CA LEU A 238 2.02 -4.26 2.71
C LEU A 238 1.05 -3.22 3.30
N THR A 239 0.05 -3.70 4.05
CA THR A 239 -0.94 -2.86 4.72
C THR A 239 -0.32 -2.02 5.84
N ASP A 240 0.56 -2.60 6.66
CA ASP A 240 1.20 -1.91 7.77
C ASP A 240 2.30 -0.94 7.31
N PHE A 241 2.93 -1.24 6.16
CA PHE A 241 3.88 -0.35 5.52
C PHE A 241 3.25 1.00 5.15
N PHE A 242 2.02 0.98 4.61
CA PHE A 242 1.28 2.19 4.23
C PHE A 242 0.36 2.75 5.34
N ALA A 243 0.27 2.11 6.51
CA ALA A 243 -0.55 2.58 7.62
C ALA A 243 -0.27 4.03 8.06
N PRO A 244 0.98 4.55 8.06
CA PRO A 244 1.25 5.95 8.41
C PRO A 244 0.56 6.98 7.49
N LEU A 245 0.23 6.61 6.25
CA LEU A 245 -0.51 7.50 5.34
C LEU A 245 -1.96 7.70 5.81
N ARG A 246 -2.48 6.82 6.67
CA ARG A 246 -3.84 6.87 7.21
C ARG A 246 -3.93 7.55 8.59
N SER A 247 -2.78 7.79 9.24
CA SER A 247 -2.74 8.45 10.54
C SER A 247 -2.85 9.97 10.44
N VAL A 248 -2.58 10.55 9.26
CA VAL A 248 -2.79 11.99 9.01
C VAL A 248 -4.26 12.27 8.68
N PRO A 249 -4.83 13.42 9.11
CA PRO A 249 -6.25 13.74 8.87
C PRO A 249 -6.62 13.74 7.37
N SER A 250 -5.73 14.33 6.55
CA SER A 250 -5.84 14.36 5.10
C SER A 250 -4.45 14.54 4.48
N LEU A 251 -4.22 13.89 3.35
CA LEU A 251 -3.02 14.00 2.53
C LEU A 251 -3.42 14.26 1.09
N GLN A 252 -3.28 15.51 0.65
CA GLN A 252 -3.45 15.90 -0.74
C GLN A 252 -2.12 15.79 -1.49
N ILE A 253 -2.12 15.11 -2.62
CA ILE A 253 -0.99 14.93 -3.53
C ILE A 253 -1.37 15.57 -4.87
N GLY A 254 -0.69 16.66 -5.21
CA GLY A 254 -0.74 17.27 -6.54
C GLY A 254 -0.04 16.38 -7.55
N ARG A 255 1.23 16.05 -7.29
CA ARG A 255 2.03 15.13 -8.09
C ARG A 255 2.99 14.31 -7.22
N LEU A 256 2.99 13.00 -7.45
CA LEU A 256 3.95 12.05 -6.92
C LEU A 256 4.55 11.28 -8.10
N GLU A 257 5.87 11.32 -8.24
CA GLU A 257 6.63 10.57 -9.23
C GLU A 257 7.61 9.65 -8.50
N VAL A 258 7.52 8.35 -8.75
CA VAL A 258 8.46 7.33 -8.29
C VAL A 258 9.14 6.77 -9.52
N ILE A 259 10.46 6.72 -9.52
CA ILE A 259 11.27 6.27 -10.65
C ILE A 259 12.22 5.19 -10.15
N ASP A 260 12.21 4.04 -10.81
CA ASP A 260 13.03 2.88 -10.47
C ASP A 260 13.10 2.62 -8.95
N ALA A 261 11.97 2.27 -8.34
CA ALA A 261 11.94 1.86 -6.94
C ALA A 261 11.89 0.34 -6.79
N ARG A 262 12.61 -0.17 -5.78
CA ARG A 262 12.52 -1.56 -5.32
C ARG A 262 12.15 -1.57 -3.86
N LEU A 263 10.99 -2.12 -3.57
CA LEU A 263 10.42 -2.20 -2.23
C LEU A 263 10.11 -3.67 -1.93
N GLN A 264 10.52 -4.14 -0.76
CA GLN A 264 10.32 -5.52 -0.34
C GLN A 264 9.82 -5.58 1.10
N GLY A 265 8.83 -6.43 1.35
CA GLY A 265 8.39 -6.85 2.67
C GLY A 265 8.42 -8.37 2.85
N PRO A 266 7.74 -8.90 3.89
CA PRO A 266 7.73 -10.34 4.18
C PRO A 266 7.05 -11.19 3.11
N ASP A 267 5.91 -10.72 2.58
CA ASP A 267 5.04 -11.44 1.65
C ASP A 267 4.71 -10.61 0.39
N TRP A 268 5.41 -9.50 0.19
CA TRP A 268 5.21 -8.61 -0.94
C TRP A 268 6.52 -8.04 -1.45
N ALA A 269 6.58 -7.77 -2.75
CA ALA A 269 7.69 -7.07 -3.36
C ALA A 269 7.22 -6.34 -4.62
N VAL A 270 7.89 -5.24 -4.94
CA VAL A 270 7.79 -4.59 -6.24
C VAL A 270 9.18 -4.21 -6.71
N THR A 271 9.48 -4.55 -7.97
CA THR A 271 10.81 -4.38 -8.57
C THR A 271 10.73 -3.44 -9.76
N ASP A 272 11.68 -2.51 -9.84
CA ASP A 272 11.81 -1.50 -10.90
C ASP A 272 10.49 -0.72 -11.12
N LEU A 273 9.87 -0.28 -10.02
CA LEU A 273 8.62 0.47 -10.02
C LEU A 273 8.84 1.88 -10.55
N ASP A 274 8.13 2.20 -11.64
CA ASP A 274 7.82 3.57 -12.04
C ASP A 274 6.34 3.85 -11.75
N LEU A 275 6.06 4.97 -11.10
CA LEU A 275 4.69 5.37 -10.72
C LEU A 275 4.53 6.88 -10.80
N SER A 276 3.48 7.32 -11.52
CA SER A 276 2.98 8.69 -11.52
C SER A 276 1.58 8.71 -10.92
N LEU A 277 1.42 9.40 -9.78
CA LEU A 277 0.12 9.68 -9.16
C LEU A 277 -0.13 11.19 -9.17
N ARG A 278 -1.31 11.62 -9.60
CA ARG A 278 -1.68 13.05 -9.70
C ARG A 278 -3.07 13.32 -9.14
N ASN A 279 -3.21 14.50 -8.54
CA ASN A 279 -4.46 15.05 -8.03
C ASN A 279 -5.23 14.05 -7.16
N MET A 280 -4.61 13.55 -6.10
CA MET A 280 -5.22 12.56 -5.21
C MET A 280 -5.27 13.09 -3.79
N THR A 281 -6.41 13.00 -3.13
CA THR A 281 -6.53 13.27 -1.70
C THR A 281 -6.85 11.98 -0.96
N PHE A 282 -6.04 11.62 0.02
CA PHE A 282 -6.29 10.51 0.93
C PHE A 282 -6.78 11.05 2.27
N SER A 283 -7.86 10.50 2.81
CA SER A 283 -8.34 10.83 4.15
C SER A 283 -8.87 9.57 4.82
N LYS A 284 -8.26 9.20 5.96
CA LYS A 284 -8.54 7.95 6.67
C LYS A 284 -8.32 6.72 5.76
N ASP A 285 -9.36 5.91 5.56
CA ASP A 285 -9.36 4.70 4.71
C ASP A 285 -9.94 4.93 3.31
N ASP A 286 -10.12 6.18 2.88
CA ASP A 286 -10.72 6.52 1.59
C ASP A 286 -9.89 7.54 0.79
N TRP A 287 -10.11 7.54 -0.52
CA TRP A 287 -9.54 8.50 -1.46
C TRP A 287 -10.65 9.40 -2.03
N GLN A 288 -10.29 10.63 -2.36
CA GLN A 288 -11.18 11.65 -2.92
C GLN A 288 -10.45 12.42 -4.01
N THR A 289 -11.11 12.64 -5.14
CA THR A 289 -10.60 13.47 -6.23
C THR A 289 -11.69 13.79 -7.24
N GLN A 290 -11.52 14.89 -7.98
CA GLN A 290 -12.34 15.22 -9.15
C GLN A 290 -11.76 14.59 -10.42
N GLU A 291 -10.43 14.60 -10.57
CA GLU A 291 -9.71 14.13 -11.76
C GLU A 291 -8.32 13.59 -11.38
N GLY A 292 -8.31 12.46 -10.66
CA GLY A 292 -7.07 11.78 -10.27
C GLY A 292 -6.53 10.92 -11.39
N LYS A 293 -5.21 10.75 -11.46
CA LYS A 293 -4.57 9.85 -12.44
C LYS A 293 -3.49 9.00 -11.78
N LEU A 294 -3.47 7.73 -12.14
CA LEU A 294 -2.42 6.77 -11.80
C LEU A 294 -1.89 6.16 -13.10
N SER A 295 -0.58 6.17 -13.26
CA SER A 295 0.14 5.35 -14.22
C SER A 295 1.24 4.64 -13.48
N MET A 296 1.35 3.32 -13.62
CA MET A 296 2.43 2.55 -13.02
C MET A 296 2.87 1.42 -13.94
N ASN A 297 4.15 1.11 -13.86
CA ASN A 297 4.74 -0.11 -14.39
C ASN A 297 5.80 -0.62 -13.41
N ALA A 298 6.02 -1.93 -13.42
CA ALA A 298 7.09 -2.58 -12.67
C ALA A 298 7.60 -3.76 -13.49
N SER A 299 8.81 -4.27 -13.20
CA SER A 299 9.26 -5.54 -13.78
C SER A 299 8.58 -6.73 -13.09
N GLU A 300 8.37 -6.63 -11.77
CA GLU A 300 7.71 -7.66 -10.97
C GLU A 300 6.86 -7.04 -9.86
N PHE A 301 5.73 -7.69 -9.57
CA PHE A 301 4.91 -7.43 -8.39
C PHE A 301 4.53 -8.76 -7.73
N ILE A 302 4.83 -8.90 -6.45
CA ILE A 302 4.57 -10.08 -5.64
C ILE A 302 3.64 -9.68 -4.49
N TYR A 303 2.60 -10.48 -4.25
CA TYR A 303 1.73 -10.37 -3.08
C TYR A 303 1.18 -11.75 -2.68
N GLY A 304 1.72 -12.33 -1.61
CA GLY A 304 1.45 -13.70 -1.23
C GLY A 304 1.87 -14.67 -2.34
N SER A 305 0.92 -15.44 -2.87
CA SER A 305 1.14 -16.35 -4.01
C SER A 305 0.96 -15.68 -5.38
N LEU A 306 0.47 -14.43 -5.43
CA LEU A 306 0.31 -13.70 -6.68
C LEU A 306 1.67 -13.18 -7.14
N HIS A 307 2.11 -13.59 -8.32
CA HIS A 307 3.31 -13.08 -8.97
C HIS A 307 2.98 -12.57 -10.37
N LEU A 308 3.03 -11.25 -10.51
CA LEU A 308 2.82 -10.54 -11.76
C LEU A 308 4.17 -10.12 -12.34
N PHE A 309 4.34 -10.33 -13.64
CA PHE A 309 5.50 -9.85 -14.37
C PHE A 309 5.11 -8.81 -15.41
N ASP A 310 5.93 -7.76 -15.52
CA ASP A 310 5.68 -6.56 -16.32
C ASP A 310 4.26 -5.98 -16.11
N PRO A 311 3.73 -5.83 -14.88
CA PRO A 311 2.41 -5.24 -14.70
C PRO A 311 2.42 -3.79 -15.15
N ILE A 312 1.42 -3.40 -15.95
CA ILE A 312 1.16 -2.02 -16.36
C ILE A 312 -0.26 -1.68 -15.95
N ILE A 313 -0.44 -0.59 -15.21
CA ILE A 313 -1.75 -0.09 -14.78
C ILE A 313 -1.89 1.39 -15.13
N ASN A 314 -2.95 1.73 -15.85
CA ASN A 314 -3.35 3.10 -16.12
C ASN A 314 -4.80 3.28 -15.65
N ALA A 315 -5.02 4.20 -14.70
CA ALA A 315 -6.31 4.44 -14.10
C ALA A 315 -6.59 5.94 -13.93
N GLU A 316 -7.85 6.32 -14.10
CA GLU A 316 -8.36 7.66 -13.82
C GLU A 316 -9.40 7.57 -12.70
N PHE A 317 -9.38 8.53 -11.78
CA PHE A 317 -10.19 8.53 -10.59
C PHE A 317 -11.13 9.73 -10.61
N SER A 318 -12.36 9.51 -10.20
CA SER A 318 -13.39 10.54 -10.05
C SER A 318 -14.25 10.25 -8.82
N PRO A 319 -15.18 11.14 -8.42
CA PRO A 319 -16.07 10.85 -7.31
C PRO A 319 -16.93 9.59 -7.53
N GLN A 320 -17.20 9.24 -8.78
CA GLN A 320 -18.01 8.08 -9.17
C GLN A 320 -17.25 6.75 -9.06
N GLY A 321 -15.91 6.77 -9.05
CA GLY A 321 -15.08 5.57 -8.98
C GLY A 321 -13.80 5.66 -9.80
N VAL A 322 -13.36 4.52 -10.33
CA VAL A 322 -12.10 4.38 -11.06
C VAL A 322 -12.38 3.91 -12.48
N ALA A 323 -11.92 4.64 -13.48
CA ALA A 323 -11.84 4.15 -14.85
C ALA A 323 -10.48 3.47 -15.07
N LEU A 324 -10.48 2.15 -15.14
CA LEU A 324 -9.30 1.34 -15.46
C LEU A 324 -9.09 1.36 -16.98
N ARG A 325 -8.23 2.25 -17.45
CA ARG A 325 -7.93 2.39 -18.88
C ARG A 325 -7.15 1.19 -19.41
N GLN A 326 -6.25 0.66 -18.59
CA GLN A 326 -5.43 -0.48 -18.94
C GLN A 326 -4.96 -1.20 -17.69
N PHE A 327 -5.09 -2.52 -17.71
CA PHE A 327 -4.28 -3.43 -16.92
C PHE A 327 -3.71 -4.48 -17.87
N THR A 328 -2.41 -4.71 -17.84
CA THR A 328 -1.76 -5.82 -18.54
C THR A 328 -0.68 -6.41 -17.66
N SER A 329 -0.53 -7.73 -17.65
CA SER A 329 0.55 -8.42 -16.96
C SER A 329 0.76 -9.80 -17.56
N ARG A 330 1.92 -10.39 -17.29
CA ARG A 330 2.12 -11.84 -17.36
C ARG A 330 1.82 -12.47 -16.00
N TRP A 331 1.15 -13.62 -16.00
CA TRP A 331 0.76 -14.38 -14.81
C TRP A 331 0.63 -15.86 -15.17
N GLU A 332 1.25 -16.75 -14.38
CA GLU A 332 1.22 -18.21 -14.56
C GLU A 332 1.52 -18.63 -16.01
N GLY A 333 2.64 -18.16 -16.56
CA GLY A 333 3.08 -18.43 -17.93
C GLY A 333 2.30 -17.68 -19.04
N GLY A 334 1.12 -17.15 -18.72
CA GLY A 334 0.22 -16.51 -19.67
C GLY A 334 0.21 -14.98 -19.61
N MET A 335 -0.62 -14.40 -20.48
CA MET A 335 -0.93 -12.97 -20.53
C MET A 335 -2.34 -12.72 -19.97
N VAL A 336 -2.47 -11.69 -19.16
CA VAL A 336 -3.74 -11.15 -18.68
C VAL A 336 -3.85 -9.71 -19.11
N ARG A 337 -5.01 -9.31 -19.66
CA ARG A 337 -5.33 -7.90 -19.92
C ARG A 337 -6.78 -7.60 -19.59
N THR A 338 -7.03 -6.41 -19.06
CA THR A 338 -8.39 -5.93 -18.82
C THR A 338 -8.48 -4.41 -18.86
N SER A 339 -9.69 -3.92 -19.08
CA SER A 339 -10.07 -2.50 -18.98
C SER A 339 -11.51 -2.41 -18.52
N GLY A 340 -11.90 -1.29 -17.91
CA GLY A 340 -13.27 -1.07 -17.48
C GLY A 340 -13.39 0.02 -16.44
N SER A 341 -14.32 -0.13 -15.52
CA SER A 341 -14.51 0.78 -14.40
C SER A 341 -14.88 0.06 -13.12
N TRP A 342 -14.38 0.56 -12.00
CA TRP A 342 -14.90 0.26 -10.67
C TRP A 342 -15.83 1.39 -10.27
N LEU A 343 -17.12 1.09 -10.07
CA LEU A 343 -18.10 2.03 -9.57
C LEU A 343 -18.06 2.03 -8.05
N ARG A 344 -17.83 3.22 -7.48
CA ARG A 344 -17.80 3.42 -6.04
C ARG A 344 -19.14 3.10 -5.41
N ASP A 345 -20.21 3.60 -6.02
CA ASP A 345 -21.57 3.23 -5.64
C ASP A 345 -21.82 1.76 -5.95
N GLY A 346 -22.34 1.02 -4.97
CA GLY A 346 -22.54 -0.42 -5.08
C GLY A 346 -21.28 -1.27 -5.28
N LYS A 347 -20.06 -0.70 -5.24
CA LYS A 347 -18.77 -1.41 -5.28
C LYS A 347 -18.66 -2.43 -6.42
N THR A 348 -19.02 -1.99 -7.62
CA THR A 348 -19.17 -2.87 -8.79
C THR A 348 -18.00 -2.71 -9.75
N LEU A 349 -17.32 -3.80 -10.07
CA LEU A 349 -16.29 -3.85 -11.11
C LEU A 349 -16.94 -4.23 -12.45
N LEU A 350 -17.02 -3.27 -13.37
CA LEU A 350 -17.51 -3.43 -14.73
C LEU A 350 -16.33 -3.50 -15.69
N LEU A 351 -15.99 -4.68 -16.18
CA LEU A 351 -14.93 -4.88 -17.15
C LEU A 351 -15.51 -4.81 -18.58
N ASP A 352 -14.99 -3.90 -19.39
CA ASP A 352 -15.36 -3.78 -20.80
C ASP A 352 -14.81 -4.97 -21.61
N ASP A 353 -13.63 -5.43 -21.25
CA ASP A 353 -12.97 -6.59 -21.83
C ASP A 353 -12.05 -7.22 -20.78
N ALA A 354 -12.05 -8.54 -20.69
CA ALA A 354 -11.07 -9.31 -19.94
C ALA A 354 -10.56 -10.43 -20.84
N ALA A 355 -9.24 -10.49 -21.03
CA ALA A 355 -8.61 -11.50 -21.86
C ALA A 355 -7.48 -12.22 -21.13
N ILE A 356 -7.48 -13.55 -21.22
CA ILE A 356 -6.48 -14.45 -20.66
C ILE A 356 -5.96 -15.34 -21.79
N ALA A 357 -4.66 -15.42 -21.97
CA ALA A 357 -4.08 -16.24 -23.03
C ALA A 357 -2.82 -16.97 -22.59
N GLY A 358 -2.73 -18.26 -22.91
CA GLY A 358 -1.55 -19.09 -22.62
C GLY A 358 -1.32 -19.32 -21.12
N LEU A 359 -2.36 -19.22 -20.30
CA LEU A 359 -2.27 -19.49 -18.87
C LEU A 359 -1.95 -20.96 -18.62
N GLU A 360 -1.03 -21.26 -17.72
CA GLU A 360 -0.75 -22.62 -17.22
C GLU A 360 -1.00 -22.65 -15.72
N TYR A 361 -2.22 -23.00 -15.31
CA TYR A 361 -2.65 -22.86 -13.92
C TYR A 361 -3.10 -24.18 -13.29
N THR A 362 -2.43 -24.54 -12.20
CA THR A 362 -2.88 -25.61 -11.31
C THR A 362 -3.66 -24.97 -10.17
N LEU A 363 -4.93 -25.35 -10.05
CA LEU A 363 -5.80 -24.86 -8.99
C LEU A 363 -5.24 -25.24 -7.61
N PRO A 364 -5.28 -24.32 -6.63
CA PRO A 364 -4.88 -24.65 -5.27
C PRO A 364 -5.83 -25.70 -4.69
N LYS A 365 -5.33 -26.56 -3.81
CA LYS A 365 -6.11 -27.67 -3.23
C LYS A 365 -7.45 -27.24 -2.61
N ASN A 366 -7.53 -26.01 -2.11
CA ASN A 366 -8.73 -25.44 -1.48
C ASN A 366 -9.55 -24.52 -2.41
N TRP A 367 -9.36 -24.57 -3.74
CA TRP A 367 -10.04 -23.66 -4.68
C TRP A 367 -11.56 -23.68 -4.54
N GLN A 368 -12.17 -24.83 -4.27
CA GLN A 368 -13.62 -24.97 -4.06
C GLN A 368 -14.09 -24.17 -2.83
N GLN A 369 -13.31 -24.18 -1.75
CA GLN A 369 -13.58 -23.40 -0.54
C GLN A 369 -13.44 -21.91 -0.82
N LEU A 370 -12.35 -21.51 -1.48
CA LEU A 370 -12.11 -20.11 -1.88
C LEU A 370 -13.23 -19.57 -2.76
N TRP A 371 -13.83 -20.40 -3.62
CA TRP A 371 -14.93 -19.98 -4.49
C TRP A 371 -16.26 -19.78 -3.74
N MET A 372 -16.41 -20.39 -2.56
CA MET A 372 -17.55 -20.19 -1.67
C MET A 372 -17.36 -19.02 -0.70
N GLU A 373 -16.15 -18.49 -0.55
CA GLU A 373 -15.88 -17.33 0.30
C GLU A 373 -16.50 -16.05 -0.28
N THR A 374 -16.87 -15.14 0.61
CA THR A 374 -17.34 -13.82 0.20
C THR A 374 -16.19 -13.00 -0.35
N THR A 375 -16.42 -12.29 -1.45
CA THR A 375 -15.42 -11.39 -2.03
C THR A 375 -15.02 -10.27 -1.05
N PRO A 376 -13.82 -9.69 -1.19
CA PRO A 376 -13.36 -8.61 -0.33
C PRO A 376 -14.34 -7.44 -0.30
N GLY A 377 -14.29 -6.66 0.79
CA GLY A 377 -15.23 -5.56 1.04
C GLY A 377 -15.24 -4.44 -0.02
N TRP A 378 -14.30 -4.40 -0.96
CA TRP A 378 -14.26 -3.45 -2.08
C TRP A 378 -14.97 -3.96 -3.34
N LEU A 379 -15.34 -5.25 -3.42
CA LEU A 379 -15.95 -5.89 -4.58
C LEU A 379 -17.28 -6.53 -4.19
N ASN A 380 -18.39 -5.89 -4.52
CA ASN A 380 -19.73 -6.44 -4.29
C ASN A 380 -20.29 -7.13 -5.55
N SER A 381 -19.96 -6.61 -6.74
CA SER A 381 -20.36 -7.21 -8.02
C SER A 381 -19.25 -7.12 -9.07
N LEU A 382 -19.20 -8.12 -9.95
CA LEU A 382 -18.26 -8.21 -11.07
C LEU A 382 -19.04 -8.55 -12.34
N GLN A 383 -18.95 -7.67 -13.33
CA GLN A 383 -19.59 -7.86 -14.64
C GLN A 383 -18.54 -7.72 -15.74
N LEU A 384 -18.62 -8.59 -16.75
CA LEU A 384 -17.75 -8.60 -17.91
C LEU A 384 -18.62 -8.43 -19.15
N LYS A 385 -18.45 -7.33 -19.89
CA LYS A 385 -19.12 -7.17 -21.19
C LYS A 385 -18.59 -8.17 -22.19
N ARG A 386 -17.26 -8.35 -22.22
CA ARG A 386 -16.57 -9.31 -23.07
C ARG A 386 -15.51 -10.06 -22.27
N PHE A 387 -15.49 -11.37 -22.44
CA PHE A 387 -14.45 -12.25 -21.93
C PHE A 387 -13.86 -13.04 -23.08
N SER A 388 -12.54 -13.18 -23.10
CA SER A 388 -11.85 -14.10 -24.01
C SER A 388 -10.78 -14.89 -23.27
N ALA A 389 -10.75 -16.18 -23.52
CA ALA A 389 -9.72 -17.09 -23.07
C ALA A 389 -9.11 -17.75 -24.31
N SER A 390 -7.79 -17.87 -24.38
CA SER A 390 -7.18 -18.66 -25.45
C SER A 390 -6.02 -19.53 -25.01
N ARG A 391 -6.01 -20.78 -25.47
CA ARG A 391 -4.91 -21.73 -25.29
C ARG A 391 -4.46 -21.91 -23.84
N ASN A 392 -5.40 -21.97 -22.90
CA ASN A 392 -5.07 -22.12 -21.49
C ASN A 392 -4.97 -23.61 -21.09
N LEU A 393 -4.14 -23.91 -20.10
CA LEU A 393 -4.07 -25.17 -19.39
C LEU A 393 -4.59 -24.93 -17.97
N ILE A 394 -5.65 -25.63 -17.60
CA ILE A 394 -6.21 -25.58 -16.24
C ILE A 394 -6.22 -26.99 -15.69
N ILE A 395 -5.69 -27.16 -14.48
CA ILE A 395 -5.54 -28.46 -13.82
C ILE A 395 -6.16 -28.37 -12.43
N ASP A 396 -7.01 -29.34 -12.12
CA ASP A 396 -7.45 -29.66 -10.76
C ASP A 396 -6.78 -30.95 -10.31
N ILE A 397 -6.21 -30.88 -9.11
CA ILE A 397 -5.43 -31.95 -8.49
C ILE A 397 -6.18 -32.61 -7.32
N ASP A 398 -7.49 -32.34 -7.16
CA ASP A 398 -8.33 -33.06 -6.22
C ASP A 398 -8.23 -34.58 -6.48
N PRO A 399 -7.73 -35.38 -5.51
CA PRO A 399 -7.56 -36.81 -5.72
C PRO A 399 -8.88 -37.56 -5.91
N ASP A 400 -10.01 -37.01 -5.43
CA ASP A 400 -11.32 -37.67 -5.53
C ASP A 400 -11.93 -37.51 -6.93
N PHE A 401 -11.63 -36.40 -7.61
CA PHE A 401 -12.08 -36.14 -8.99
C PHE A 401 -11.09 -35.22 -9.73
N PRO A 402 -9.92 -35.72 -10.15
CA PRO A 402 -8.94 -34.89 -10.84
C PRO A 402 -9.42 -34.58 -12.25
N TRP A 403 -9.14 -33.37 -12.74
CA TRP A 403 -9.43 -33.01 -14.12
C TRP A 403 -8.41 -32.04 -14.71
N GLN A 404 -8.31 -32.06 -16.04
CA GLN A 404 -7.43 -31.17 -16.79
C GLN A 404 -8.13 -30.73 -18.07
N LEU A 405 -8.00 -29.45 -18.41
CA LEU A 405 -8.40 -28.88 -19.70
C LEU A 405 -7.17 -28.34 -20.40
N THR A 406 -6.90 -28.81 -21.62
CA THR A 406 -5.70 -28.45 -22.39
C THR A 406 -6.06 -27.62 -23.61
N ALA A 407 -5.37 -26.49 -23.79
CA ALA A 407 -5.66 -25.50 -24.83
C ALA A 407 -7.13 -25.05 -24.79
N LEU A 408 -7.60 -24.69 -23.59
CA LEU A 408 -8.91 -24.13 -23.33
C LEU A 408 -9.02 -22.71 -23.92
N ASP A 409 -9.88 -22.60 -24.92
CA ASP A 409 -10.37 -21.36 -25.50
C ASP A 409 -11.77 -21.06 -24.97
N GLY A 410 -12.12 -19.77 -24.89
CA GLY A 410 -13.40 -19.34 -24.37
C GLY A 410 -13.80 -17.95 -24.85
N TYR A 411 -15.10 -17.75 -25.02
CA TYR A 411 -15.70 -16.45 -25.29
C TYR A 411 -16.90 -16.26 -24.38
N GLY A 412 -16.98 -15.12 -23.71
CA GLY A 412 -18.10 -14.75 -22.87
C GLY A 412 -18.65 -13.38 -23.21
N ALA A 413 -19.96 -13.21 -23.08
CA ALA A 413 -20.64 -11.94 -23.31
C ALA A 413 -21.62 -11.64 -22.17
N ASN A 414 -21.53 -10.42 -21.64
CA ASN A 414 -22.39 -9.87 -20.58
C ASN A 414 -22.50 -10.78 -19.34
N LEU A 415 -21.35 -11.31 -18.90
CA LEU A 415 -21.26 -12.22 -17.77
C LEU A 415 -21.34 -11.44 -16.46
N THR A 416 -22.20 -11.86 -15.54
CA THR A 416 -22.16 -11.42 -14.14
C THR A 416 -21.60 -12.56 -13.30
N LEU A 417 -20.38 -12.38 -12.79
CA LEU A 417 -19.63 -13.42 -12.08
C LEU A 417 -19.67 -13.27 -10.56
N VAL A 418 -19.96 -12.06 -10.07
CA VAL A 418 -20.15 -11.79 -8.64
C VAL A 418 -21.41 -10.96 -8.45
N THR A 419 -22.23 -11.36 -7.47
CA THR A 419 -23.42 -10.65 -7.01
C THR A 419 -23.50 -10.80 -5.49
N ASP A 420 -23.75 -9.71 -4.76
CA ASP A 420 -23.85 -9.70 -3.29
C ASP A 420 -22.68 -10.39 -2.60
N HIS A 421 -21.47 -10.06 -3.05
CA HIS A 421 -20.21 -10.66 -2.63
C HIS A 421 -20.03 -12.17 -2.91
N LYS A 422 -20.91 -12.79 -3.72
CA LYS A 422 -20.88 -14.23 -4.01
C LYS A 422 -20.51 -14.51 -5.45
N TRP A 423 -19.54 -15.40 -5.63
CA TRP A 423 -19.20 -15.94 -6.94
C TRP A 423 -20.35 -16.77 -7.52
N GLY A 424 -20.46 -16.75 -8.85
CA GLY A 424 -21.41 -17.56 -9.60
C GLY A 424 -21.42 -17.23 -11.08
N VAL A 425 -22.33 -17.84 -11.84
CA VAL A 425 -22.65 -17.43 -13.21
C VAL A 425 -24.08 -16.93 -13.19
N TRP A 426 -24.26 -15.65 -12.83
CA TRP A 426 -25.57 -15.08 -12.53
C TRP A 426 -26.33 -14.65 -13.79
N SER A 427 -25.62 -14.16 -14.80
CA SER A 427 -26.18 -13.79 -16.09
C SER A 427 -25.16 -13.91 -17.21
N GLY A 428 -25.63 -13.87 -18.45
CA GLY A 428 -24.78 -13.75 -19.64
C GLY A 428 -24.71 -15.03 -20.46
N SER A 429 -23.71 -15.12 -21.33
CA SER A 429 -23.47 -16.31 -22.15
C SER A 429 -21.98 -16.60 -22.24
N ALA A 430 -21.62 -17.87 -22.35
CA ALA A 430 -20.24 -18.28 -22.58
C ALA A 430 -20.17 -19.54 -23.45
N ASN A 431 -19.17 -19.57 -24.32
CA ASN A 431 -18.77 -20.75 -25.09
C ASN A 431 -17.33 -21.10 -24.71
N LEU A 432 -17.08 -22.34 -24.34
CA LEU A 432 -15.77 -22.86 -23.97
C LEU A 432 -15.45 -24.06 -24.86
N ASN A 433 -14.22 -24.18 -25.34
CA ASN A 433 -13.75 -25.32 -26.09
C ASN A 433 -12.32 -25.63 -25.69
N ALA A 434 -11.94 -26.90 -25.60
CA ALA A 434 -10.55 -27.29 -25.39
C ALA A 434 -10.07 -28.24 -26.49
N ALA A 435 -8.76 -28.38 -26.68
CA ALA A 435 -8.23 -29.40 -27.60
C ALA A 435 -8.41 -30.81 -27.03
N ALA A 436 -8.15 -30.96 -25.73
CA ALA A 436 -8.27 -32.20 -24.98
C ALA A 436 -8.64 -31.91 -23.53
N ALA A 437 -9.22 -32.90 -22.87
CA ALA A 437 -9.43 -32.90 -21.44
C ALA A 437 -9.34 -34.31 -20.87
N THR A 438 -9.07 -34.38 -19.57
CA THR A 438 -9.21 -35.61 -18.80
C THR A 438 -10.13 -35.29 -17.64
N PHE A 439 -11.20 -36.07 -17.48
CA PHE A 439 -12.12 -35.95 -16.34
C PHE A 439 -12.11 -37.27 -15.58
N ASN A 440 -11.55 -37.28 -14.37
CA ASN A 440 -11.32 -38.45 -13.54
C ASN A 440 -10.88 -39.70 -14.34
N ARG A 441 -9.67 -39.63 -14.93
CA ARG A 441 -9.06 -40.72 -15.74
C ARG A 441 -9.76 -41.05 -17.06
N VAL A 442 -10.82 -40.32 -17.45
CA VAL A 442 -11.45 -40.47 -18.76
C VAL A 442 -10.94 -39.38 -19.68
N ASP A 443 -10.16 -39.77 -20.68
CA ASP A 443 -9.67 -38.86 -21.71
C ASP A 443 -10.74 -38.56 -22.75
N VAL A 444 -10.90 -37.27 -23.05
CA VAL A 444 -11.81 -36.77 -24.08
C VAL A 444 -11.11 -35.74 -24.96
N ARG A 445 -11.55 -35.65 -26.21
CA ARG A 445 -11.02 -34.76 -27.24
C ARG A 445 -12.07 -33.76 -27.66
N ARG A 446 -11.64 -32.54 -27.97
CA ARG A 446 -12.50 -31.43 -28.39
C ARG A 446 -13.73 -31.24 -27.51
N PRO A 447 -13.60 -31.19 -26.17
CA PRO A 447 -14.74 -30.85 -25.34
C PRO A 447 -15.23 -29.44 -25.69
N SER A 448 -16.55 -29.29 -25.87
CA SER A 448 -17.24 -28.01 -26.07
C SER A 448 -18.30 -27.82 -24.98
N LEU A 449 -18.51 -26.58 -24.58
CA LEU A 449 -19.59 -26.17 -23.70
C LEU A 449 -20.17 -24.83 -24.17
N ALA A 450 -21.49 -24.75 -24.28
CA ALA A 450 -22.22 -23.51 -24.48
C ALA A 450 -23.23 -23.32 -23.34
N LEU A 451 -23.14 -22.19 -22.64
CA LEU A 451 -24.07 -21.83 -21.57
C LEU A 451 -24.71 -20.45 -21.77
N THR A 452 -25.90 -20.31 -21.21
CA THR A 452 -26.60 -19.03 -21.03
C THR A 452 -27.15 -18.96 -19.62
N ALA A 453 -27.06 -17.80 -18.98
CA ALA A 453 -27.54 -17.58 -17.62
C ALA A 453 -28.44 -16.35 -17.56
N ASN A 454 -29.48 -16.44 -16.75
CA ASN A 454 -30.37 -15.35 -16.37
C ASN A 454 -30.78 -15.51 -14.90
N SER A 455 -31.56 -14.58 -14.36
CA SER A 455 -31.99 -14.58 -12.95
C SER A 455 -32.68 -15.86 -12.46
N SER A 456 -33.17 -16.71 -13.36
CA SER A 456 -33.92 -17.92 -13.03
C SER A 456 -33.11 -19.19 -13.22
N THR A 457 -32.29 -19.28 -14.26
CA THR A 457 -31.60 -20.51 -14.66
C THR A 457 -30.25 -20.26 -15.32
N VAL A 458 -29.29 -21.14 -15.07
CA VAL A 458 -28.13 -21.38 -15.93
C VAL A 458 -28.45 -22.59 -16.82
N ASN A 459 -28.48 -22.40 -18.12
CA ASN A 459 -28.77 -23.44 -19.11
C ASN A 459 -27.51 -23.74 -19.92
N ILE A 460 -27.07 -24.99 -19.87
CA ILE A 460 -26.03 -25.55 -20.71
C ILE A 460 -26.73 -26.21 -21.90
N SER A 461 -26.76 -25.49 -23.03
CA SER A 461 -27.45 -25.93 -24.25
C SER A 461 -26.64 -26.92 -25.07
N GLU A 462 -25.32 -26.92 -24.89
CA GLU A 462 -24.41 -27.86 -25.52
C GLU A 462 -23.29 -28.18 -24.53
N LEU A 463 -23.06 -29.47 -24.31
CA LEU A 463 -21.85 -30.02 -23.71
C LEU A 463 -21.50 -31.24 -24.53
N SER A 464 -20.37 -31.24 -25.23
CA SER A 464 -19.99 -32.39 -26.07
C SER A 464 -18.52 -32.71 -25.93
N ALA A 465 -18.15 -33.97 -26.16
CA ALA A 465 -16.76 -34.37 -26.27
C ALA A 465 -16.63 -35.71 -27.01
N PHE A 466 -15.52 -35.90 -27.72
CA PHE A 466 -15.18 -37.17 -28.34
C PHE A 466 -14.39 -38.05 -27.38
N THR A 467 -14.82 -39.29 -27.20
CA THR A 467 -14.01 -40.30 -26.52
C THR A 467 -13.04 -40.93 -27.52
N GLU A 468 -12.35 -42.00 -27.13
CA GLU A 468 -11.57 -42.80 -28.09
C GLU A 468 -12.47 -43.44 -29.16
N LYS A 469 -13.68 -43.89 -28.78
CA LYS A 469 -14.56 -44.72 -29.62
C LYS A 469 -15.76 -43.97 -30.20
N GLY A 470 -16.26 -42.94 -29.51
CA GLY A 470 -17.54 -42.32 -29.84
C GLY A 470 -17.65 -40.89 -29.36
N ILE A 471 -18.89 -40.42 -29.21
CA ILE A 471 -19.21 -39.06 -28.77
C ILE A 471 -20.12 -39.09 -27.55
N LEU A 472 -19.87 -38.18 -26.62
CA LEU A 472 -20.76 -37.82 -25.52
C LEU A 472 -21.36 -36.45 -25.82
N GLU A 473 -22.66 -36.31 -25.61
CA GLU A 473 -23.43 -35.08 -25.79
C GLU A 473 -24.33 -34.91 -24.58
N ALA A 474 -24.43 -33.72 -24.01
CA ALA A 474 -25.23 -33.45 -22.83
C ALA A 474 -25.82 -32.04 -22.85
N THR A 475 -26.90 -31.89 -22.11
CA THR A 475 -27.53 -30.62 -21.77
C THR A 475 -27.79 -30.59 -20.28
N ALA A 476 -27.73 -29.42 -19.67
CA ALA A 476 -28.07 -29.27 -18.26
C ALA A 476 -28.77 -27.94 -17.98
N SER A 477 -29.55 -27.90 -16.91
CA SER A 477 -30.14 -26.67 -16.39
C SER A 477 -29.98 -26.64 -14.88
N VAL A 478 -29.52 -25.52 -14.35
CA VAL A 478 -29.37 -25.28 -12.91
C VAL A 478 -30.22 -24.07 -12.54
N SER A 479 -31.17 -24.22 -11.63
CA SER A 479 -31.97 -23.10 -11.14
C SER A 479 -31.07 -22.10 -10.38
N GLN A 480 -31.47 -20.83 -10.39
CA GLN A 480 -30.83 -19.80 -9.57
C GLN A 480 -31.55 -19.55 -8.23
N THR A 481 -32.47 -20.45 -7.87
CA THR A 481 -33.04 -20.50 -6.51
C THR A 481 -31.98 -20.97 -5.50
N PRO A 482 -32.16 -20.72 -4.20
CA PRO A 482 -31.23 -21.21 -3.18
C PRO A 482 -30.95 -22.71 -3.25
N GLN A 483 -31.93 -23.51 -3.67
CA GLN A 483 -31.81 -24.96 -3.80
C GLN A 483 -30.93 -25.43 -4.97
N ARG A 484 -30.72 -24.57 -5.99
CA ARG A 484 -29.99 -24.90 -7.23
C ARG A 484 -30.40 -26.25 -7.82
N GLN A 485 -31.70 -26.40 -8.06
CA GLN A 485 -32.28 -27.56 -8.72
C GLN A 485 -31.60 -27.77 -10.06
N THR A 486 -30.99 -28.92 -10.22
CA THR A 486 -30.18 -29.27 -11.39
C THR A 486 -30.82 -30.41 -12.13
N HIS A 487 -30.87 -30.32 -13.46
CA HIS A 487 -31.24 -31.40 -14.36
C HIS A 487 -30.14 -31.57 -15.39
N ILE A 488 -29.82 -32.82 -15.70
CA ILE A 488 -28.82 -33.24 -16.68
C ILE A 488 -29.45 -34.29 -17.58
N SER A 489 -29.23 -34.15 -18.89
CA SER A 489 -29.53 -35.17 -19.89
C SER A 489 -28.26 -35.41 -20.69
N LEU A 490 -27.80 -36.66 -20.76
CA LEU A 490 -26.58 -37.06 -21.45
C LEU A 490 -26.88 -38.23 -22.38
N ASN A 491 -26.34 -38.17 -23.58
CA ASN A 491 -26.38 -39.22 -24.59
C ASN A 491 -24.95 -39.56 -24.99
N GLY A 492 -24.63 -40.85 -25.00
CA GLY A 492 -23.39 -41.37 -25.56
C GLY A 492 -23.69 -42.24 -26.77
N ARG A 493 -22.89 -42.10 -27.82
CA ARG A 493 -23.05 -42.86 -29.07
C ARG A 493 -21.73 -43.50 -29.45
N GLY A 494 -21.72 -44.83 -29.51
CA GLY A 494 -20.51 -45.62 -29.76
C GLY A 494 -19.43 -45.44 -28.69
N VAL A 495 -19.83 -45.29 -27.43
CA VAL A 495 -18.92 -45.12 -26.28
C VAL A 495 -18.85 -46.40 -25.45
N PRO A 496 -17.78 -46.63 -24.67
CA PRO A 496 -17.78 -47.70 -23.68
C PRO A 496 -18.97 -47.55 -22.73
N VAL A 497 -19.81 -48.57 -22.62
CA VAL A 497 -21.07 -48.47 -21.85
C VAL A 497 -20.83 -48.19 -20.36
N ASN A 498 -19.64 -48.50 -19.85
CA ASN A 498 -19.20 -48.28 -18.48
C ASN A 498 -18.48 -46.94 -18.24
N ILE A 499 -18.42 -46.04 -19.23
CA ILE A 499 -17.65 -44.78 -19.14
C ILE A 499 -18.03 -43.90 -17.93
N LEU A 500 -19.31 -43.89 -17.55
CA LEU A 500 -19.83 -43.08 -16.43
C LEU A 500 -19.42 -43.61 -15.05
N GLN A 501 -18.84 -44.82 -14.96
CA GLN A 501 -18.40 -45.38 -13.67
C GLN A 501 -17.30 -44.55 -13.02
N GLN A 502 -16.37 -44.05 -13.83
CA GLN A 502 -15.35 -43.12 -13.36
C GLN A 502 -15.95 -41.78 -12.92
N TRP A 503 -17.18 -41.45 -13.31
CA TRP A 503 -17.86 -40.23 -12.89
C TRP A 503 -18.91 -40.46 -11.80
N GLY A 504 -18.82 -41.61 -11.12
CA GLY A 504 -19.62 -41.91 -9.93
C GLY A 504 -20.94 -42.62 -10.21
N TRP A 505 -21.27 -42.95 -11.47
CA TRP A 505 -22.40 -43.84 -11.72
C TRP A 505 -22.06 -45.28 -11.32
N PRO A 506 -22.93 -46.05 -10.66
CA PRO A 506 -22.63 -47.42 -10.27
C PRO A 506 -22.32 -48.36 -11.44
N GLU A 507 -21.66 -49.49 -11.14
CA GLU A 507 -21.28 -50.45 -12.15
C GLU A 507 -22.49 -50.98 -12.94
N LEU A 508 -22.34 -51.03 -14.27
CA LEU A 508 -23.34 -51.58 -15.17
C LEU A 508 -23.01 -53.05 -15.43
N PRO A 509 -23.98 -53.97 -15.38
CA PRO A 509 -23.79 -55.37 -15.76
C PRO A 509 -23.74 -55.54 -17.29
N LEU A 510 -23.09 -54.60 -17.99
CA LEU A 510 -22.97 -54.56 -19.45
C LEU A 510 -21.55 -54.11 -19.80
N THR A 511 -20.97 -54.70 -20.85
CA THR A 511 -19.62 -54.39 -21.30
C THR A 511 -19.59 -54.11 -22.81
N GLY A 512 -18.45 -53.59 -23.29
CA GLY A 512 -18.24 -53.24 -24.69
C GLY A 512 -18.68 -51.82 -25.03
N ASP A 513 -18.61 -51.51 -26.33
CA ASP A 513 -19.04 -50.22 -26.87
C ASP A 513 -20.54 -50.25 -27.18
N GLY A 514 -21.19 -49.09 -27.06
CA GLY A 514 -22.63 -48.98 -27.22
C GLY A 514 -23.15 -47.56 -27.16
N ASN A 515 -24.47 -47.45 -27.02
CA ASN A 515 -25.15 -46.19 -26.79
C ASN A 515 -25.64 -46.13 -25.34
N ILE A 516 -25.55 -44.95 -24.73
CA ILE A 516 -26.05 -44.69 -23.39
C ILE A 516 -26.94 -43.46 -23.38
N GLN A 517 -27.95 -43.44 -22.52
CA GLN A 517 -28.81 -42.30 -22.28
C GLN A 517 -29.03 -42.16 -20.78
N LEU A 518 -28.57 -41.04 -20.22
CA LEU A 518 -28.69 -40.68 -18.82
C LEU A 518 -29.63 -39.48 -18.68
N THR A 519 -30.59 -39.57 -17.76
CA THR A 519 -31.26 -38.40 -17.20
C THR A 519 -31.03 -38.39 -15.70
N ALA A 520 -30.69 -37.24 -15.13
CA ALA A 520 -30.47 -37.10 -13.69
C ALA A 520 -30.93 -35.74 -13.20
N SER A 521 -31.39 -35.68 -11.96
CA SER A 521 -31.77 -34.45 -11.27
C SER A 521 -31.33 -34.48 -9.82
N GLY A 522 -31.08 -33.31 -9.23
CA GLY A 522 -30.76 -33.17 -7.81
C GLY A 522 -30.59 -31.71 -7.39
N ASP A 523 -30.41 -31.47 -6.11
CA ASP A 523 -30.26 -30.14 -5.52
C ASP A 523 -28.81 -29.88 -5.11
N ILE A 524 -28.21 -28.80 -5.64
CA ILE A 524 -26.80 -28.42 -5.37
C ILE A 524 -26.76 -27.27 -4.36
N GLN A 525 -26.95 -27.60 -3.08
CA GLN A 525 -26.94 -26.63 -1.99
C GLN A 525 -25.62 -26.64 -1.23
N ALA A 526 -25.16 -25.44 -0.85
CA ALA A 526 -23.98 -25.32 0.01
C ALA A 526 -24.23 -26.01 1.37
N ASN A 527 -23.25 -26.81 1.81
CA ASN A 527 -23.28 -27.55 3.08
C ASN A 527 -24.43 -28.57 3.24
N VAL A 528 -25.12 -28.94 2.16
CA VAL A 528 -26.13 -29.99 2.17
C VAL A 528 -25.61 -31.18 1.37
N PRO A 529 -25.69 -32.42 1.90
CA PRO A 529 -25.30 -33.60 1.14
C PRO A 529 -26.07 -33.71 -0.18
N LEU A 530 -25.36 -33.86 -1.30
CA LEU A 530 -25.97 -34.02 -2.63
C LEU A 530 -26.67 -35.38 -2.76
N LYS A 531 -26.03 -36.46 -2.32
CA LYS A 531 -26.47 -37.85 -2.55
C LYS A 531 -27.97 -38.10 -2.30
N PRO A 532 -28.58 -37.66 -1.18
CA PRO A 532 -30.00 -37.91 -0.92
C PRO A 532 -30.98 -37.20 -1.86
N THR A 533 -30.53 -36.17 -2.60
CA THR A 533 -31.38 -35.39 -3.51
C THR A 533 -31.31 -35.90 -4.94
N VAL A 534 -30.35 -36.79 -5.25
CA VAL A 534 -30.11 -37.26 -6.62
C VAL A 534 -31.07 -38.39 -7.00
N THR A 535 -31.77 -38.18 -8.11
CA THR A 535 -32.56 -39.19 -8.83
C THR A 535 -32.10 -39.25 -10.29
N GLY A 536 -32.25 -40.40 -10.93
CA GLY A 536 -31.87 -40.51 -12.34
C GLY A 536 -32.12 -41.88 -12.94
N GLN A 537 -31.90 -41.98 -14.24
CA GLN A 537 -32.05 -43.21 -15.02
C GLN A 537 -30.94 -43.28 -16.07
N LEU A 538 -30.24 -44.41 -16.11
CA LEU A 538 -29.26 -44.73 -17.15
C LEU A 538 -29.77 -45.92 -17.95
N HIS A 539 -29.99 -45.71 -19.24
CA HIS A 539 -30.27 -46.77 -20.21
C HIS A 539 -29.04 -46.99 -21.09
N ALA A 540 -28.66 -48.24 -21.31
CA ALA A 540 -27.51 -48.59 -22.14
C ALA A 540 -27.85 -49.76 -23.08
N VAL A 541 -27.33 -49.70 -24.31
CA VAL A 541 -27.42 -50.76 -25.32
C VAL A 541 -26.04 -50.98 -25.92
N ASN A 542 -25.48 -52.18 -25.80
CA ASN A 542 -24.17 -52.51 -26.38
C ASN A 542 -24.27 -52.95 -27.84
N ALA A 543 -23.13 -53.12 -28.50
CA ALA A 543 -23.04 -53.60 -29.88
C ALA A 543 -23.70 -54.97 -30.12
N ALA A 544 -23.79 -55.82 -29.09
CA ALA A 544 -24.48 -57.11 -29.14
C ALA A 544 -26.01 -57.00 -28.95
N LYS A 545 -26.57 -55.78 -28.96
CA LYS A 545 -28.00 -55.48 -28.75
C LYS A 545 -28.54 -55.98 -27.40
N GLN A 546 -27.66 -56.16 -26.43
CA GLN A 546 -28.03 -56.34 -25.04
C GLN A 546 -28.30 -54.97 -24.43
N GLN A 547 -29.35 -54.87 -23.65
CA GLN A 547 -29.80 -53.62 -23.04
C GLN A 547 -29.94 -53.75 -21.53
N VAL A 548 -29.68 -52.66 -20.82
CA VAL A 548 -29.87 -52.55 -19.37
C VAL A 548 -30.38 -51.15 -19.02
N THR A 549 -31.24 -51.09 -18.01
CA THR A 549 -31.71 -49.82 -17.43
C THR A 549 -31.47 -49.84 -15.94
N GLN A 550 -30.72 -48.87 -15.43
CA GLN A 550 -30.54 -48.63 -14.00
C GLN A 550 -31.28 -47.37 -13.59
N THR A 551 -31.96 -47.41 -12.46
CA THR A 551 -32.63 -46.26 -11.86
C THR A 551 -32.00 -45.92 -10.52
N MET A 552 -31.77 -44.62 -10.29
CA MET A 552 -31.26 -44.06 -9.05
C MET A 552 -32.38 -43.29 -8.33
N ASN A 553 -32.55 -43.56 -7.04
CA ASN A 553 -33.44 -42.80 -6.17
C ASN A 553 -32.71 -42.45 -4.87
N ALA A 554 -32.69 -41.17 -4.51
CA ALA A 554 -31.95 -40.63 -3.36
C ALA A 554 -30.49 -41.13 -3.29
N GLY A 555 -29.83 -41.18 -4.45
CA GLY A 555 -28.44 -41.63 -4.57
C GLY A 555 -28.21 -43.14 -4.40
N VAL A 556 -29.28 -43.95 -4.40
CA VAL A 556 -29.22 -45.42 -4.35
C VAL A 556 -29.70 -45.98 -5.69
N VAL A 557 -28.89 -46.86 -6.30
CA VAL A 557 -29.22 -47.49 -7.59
C VAL A 557 -29.82 -48.86 -7.39
N SER A 558 -30.92 -49.13 -8.10
CA SER A 558 -31.47 -50.47 -8.26
C SER A 558 -30.79 -51.18 -9.43
N SER A 559 -30.37 -52.43 -9.23
CA SER A 559 -29.78 -53.26 -10.28
C SER A 559 -30.75 -53.47 -11.43
N GLY A 560 -30.35 -53.11 -12.65
CA GLY A 560 -31.09 -53.42 -13.87
C GLY A 560 -30.78 -54.82 -14.37
N GLU A 561 -31.81 -55.57 -14.76
CA GLU A 561 -31.61 -56.85 -15.46
C GLU A 561 -31.19 -56.59 -16.92
N VAL A 562 -30.24 -57.39 -17.41
CA VAL A 562 -29.81 -57.37 -18.81
C VAL A 562 -30.83 -58.14 -19.63
N THR A 563 -31.35 -57.52 -20.70
CA THR A 563 -32.25 -58.19 -21.64
C THR A 563 -31.66 -58.15 -23.05
N SER A 564 -31.91 -59.18 -23.87
CA SER A 564 -31.48 -59.25 -25.27
C SER A 564 -32.69 -59.10 -26.20
N THR A 565 -32.51 -58.44 -27.34
CA THR A 565 -33.57 -58.29 -28.35
C THR A 565 -33.56 -59.36 -29.45
N GLU A 566 -32.61 -60.31 -29.42
CA GLU A 566 -32.65 -61.46 -30.33
C GLU A 566 -33.69 -62.50 -29.89
N PRO A 567 -34.55 -62.99 -30.80
CA PRO A 567 -35.34 -64.18 -30.52
C PRO A 567 -34.38 -65.36 -30.29
N VAL A 568 -34.59 -66.10 -29.21
CA VAL A 568 -33.97 -67.41 -29.01
C VAL A 568 -34.36 -68.25 -30.23
N GLN A 569 -33.38 -68.51 -31.12
CA GLN A 569 -33.53 -69.50 -32.19
C GLN A 569 -33.20 -70.89 -31.68
#